data_AF-A0A6V8L7Z0-F1
#
_entry.id   AF-A0A6V8L7Z0-F1
#
_cell.length_a   1.000
_cell.length_b   1.000
_cell.length_c   1.000
_cell.angle_alpha   90.00
_cell.angle_beta   90.00
_cell.angle_gamma   90.00
#
_symmetry.space_group_name_H-M   'P 1'
#
loop_
_entity.id
_entity.type
_entity.pdbx_description
1 polymer ?
#
loop_
_entity_poly.entity_id
_entity_poly.type
_entity_poly.pdbx_seq_one_letter_code
_entity_poly.pdbx_strand_id
1 'polypeptide(L)'
;MPTIDQQALFDLDPPWATSTATTLRLPDGLHLEGTRYRTPLPDGKVLEVFRGVERRLYSLLANGQIGPYLRAAPGTYRKWSRTPRPSGAVLSLGRDGTALVVRVTNGR
;
A
#
# COMPACT_ATOMS: atom_id res chain seq x y z
N MET A 1 7.41 28.62 13.74
CA MET A 1 7.01 27.65 12.71
C MET A 1 6.62 26.38 13.44
N PRO A 2 5.35 25.93 13.44
CA PRO A 2 4.98 24.76 14.21
C PRO A 2 5.61 23.53 13.57
N THR A 3 6.49 22.87 14.31
CA THR A 3 6.98 21.53 14.04
C THR A 3 5.81 20.59 14.30
N ILE A 4 4.98 20.35 13.29
CA ILE A 4 4.06 19.21 13.35
C ILE A 4 4.96 17.99 13.28
N ASP A 5 5.16 17.39 14.45
CA ASP A 5 5.85 16.12 14.60
C ASP A 5 5.21 15.12 13.64
N GLN A 6 5.99 14.62 12.67
CA GLN A 6 5.48 13.72 11.63
C GLN A 6 4.88 12.45 12.24
N GLN A 7 5.22 12.12 13.50
CA GLN A 7 4.60 11.06 14.29
C GLN A 7 3.11 11.30 14.57
N ALA A 8 2.67 12.53 14.82
CA ALA A 8 1.26 12.83 15.11
C ALA A 8 0.32 12.61 13.90
N LEU A 9 0.86 12.56 12.68
CA LEU A 9 0.11 12.24 11.46
C LEU A 9 -0.11 10.73 11.25
N PHE A 10 0.66 9.88 11.96
CA PHE A 10 0.52 8.42 11.93
C PHE A 10 -0.13 7.83 13.19
N ASP A 11 -0.20 8.58 14.29
CA ASP A 11 -0.80 8.18 15.58
C ASP A 11 -2.32 8.40 15.69
N LEU A 12 -3.05 8.35 14.57
CA LEU A 12 -4.52 8.48 14.55
C LEU A 12 -5.21 7.17 14.15
N ASP A 13 -4.58 6.03 14.42
CA ASP A 13 -5.34 4.78 14.36
C ASP A 13 -6.27 4.71 15.57
N PRO A 14 -7.59 4.55 15.37
CA PRO A 14 -8.49 4.21 16.46
C PRO A 14 -7.97 2.96 17.19
N PRO A 15 -8.26 2.77 18.48
CA PRO A 15 -7.73 1.63 19.26
C PRO A 15 -8.10 0.24 18.70
N TRP A 16 -9.08 0.18 17.80
CA TRP A 16 -9.50 -1.04 17.10
C TRP A 16 -8.81 -1.26 15.75
N ALA A 17 -8.04 -0.29 15.27
CA ALA A 17 -7.29 -0.38 14.02
C ALA A 17 -5.80 -0.61 14.31
N THR A 18 -5.16 -1.43 13.49
CA THR A 18 -3.70 -1.63 13.55
C THR A 18 -3.07 -1.28 12.22
N SER A 19 -2.21 -0.28 12.21
CA SER A 19 -1.27 0.03 11.14
C SER A 19 0.06 -0.68 11.35
N THR A 20 0.65 -1.20 10.28
CA THR A 20 2.00 -1.77 10.30
C THR A 20 2.69 -1.50 8.98
N ALA A 21 3.86 -0.88 9.03
CA ALA A 21 4.76 -0.83 7.88
C ALA A 21 5.16 -2.25 7.48
N THR A 22 4.94 -2.62 6.21
CA THR A 22 5.20 -3.97 5.74
C THR A 22 5.32 -4.02 4.21
N THR A 23 5.87 -5.13 3.72
CA THR A 23 5.92 -5.44 2.30
C THR A 23 4.76 -6.36 1.94
N LEU A 24 3.92 -5.96 0.99
CA LEU A 24 2.92 -6.83 0.40
C LEU A 24 3.47 -7.49 -0.86
N ARG A 25 3.44 -8.81 -0.90
CA ARG A 25 3.71 -9.60 -2.09
C ARG A 25 2.40 -9.97 -2.76
N LEU A 26 2.24 -9.56 -4.01
CA LEU A 26 1.10 -9.92 -4.83
C LEU A 26 1.51 -11.04 -5.82
N PRO A 27 0.53 -11.77 -6.37
CA PRO A 27 0.76 -12.65 -7.51
C PRO A 27 1.55 -11.95 -8.61
N ASP A 28 2.28 -12.72 -9.41
CA ASP A 28 3.12 -12.24 -10.52
C ASP A 28 4.39 -11.49 -10.10
N GLY A 29 4.85 -11.71 -8.86
CA GLY A 29 6.14 -11.21 -8.37
C GLY A 29 6.14 -9.72 -8.06
N LEU A 30 4.96 -9.16 -7.79
CA LEU A 30 4.80 -7.74 -7.53
C LEU A 30 4.98 -7.45 -6.03
N HIS A 31 5.85 -6.48 -5.73
CA HIS A 31 6.22 -6.10 -4.37
C HIS A 31 5.83 -4.66 -4.12
N LEU A 32 5.02 -4.45 -3.09
CA LEU A 32 4.63 -3.14 -2.62
C LEU A 32 5.22 -2.89 -1.24
N GLU A 33 5.82 -1.72 -1.04
CA GLU A 33 6.25 -1.21 0.26
C GLU A 33 5.24 -0.18 0.75
N GLY A 34 4.81 -0.30 2.00
CA GLY A 34 3.83 0.62 2.55
C GLY A 34 3.26 0.16 3.87
N THR A 35 1.99 0.49 4.08
CA THR A 35 1.31 0.33 5.36
C THR A 35 0.11 -0.57 5.20
N ARG A 36 0.02 -1.58 6.07
CA ARG A 36 -1.15 -2.44 6.23
C ARG A 36 -1.98 -1.94 7.40
N TYR A 37 -3.25 -1.68 7.13
CA TYR A 37 -4.29 -1.39 8.10
C TYR A 37 -5.19 -2.62 8.25
N ARG A 38 -5.56 -2.93 9.49
CA ARG A 38 -6.49 -4.02 9.81
C ARG A 38 -7.58 -3.50 10.72
N THR A 39 -8.82 -3.88 10.45
CA THR A 39 -9.96 -3.61 11.32
C THR A 39 -10.89 -4.82 11.42
N PRO A 40 -11.37 -5.15 12.63
CA PRO A 40 -12.34 -6.22 12.80
C PRO A 40 -13.66 -5.88 12.09
N LEU A 41 -14.28 -6.92 11.54
CA LEU A 41 -15.64 -6.93 11.01
C LEU A 41 -16.48 -7.93 11.82
N PRO A 42 -17.82 -7.91 11.70
CA PRO A 42 -18.68 -8.97 12.24
C PRO A 42 -18.27 -10.37 11.78
N ASP A 43 -18.75 -11.40 12.50
CA ASP A 43 -18.50 -12.81 12.24
C ASP A 43 -17.02 -13.23 12.32
N GLY A 44 -16.23 -12.50 13.12
CA GLY A 44 -14.81 -12.77 13.28
C GLY A 44 -14.00 -12.52 12.01
N LYS A 45 -14.50 -11.71 11.07
CA LYS A 45 -13.77 -11.32 9.86
C LYS A 45 -12.88 -10.10 10.14
N VAL A 46 -11.93 -9.85 9.24
CA VAL A 46 -11.03 -8.70 9.30
C VAL A 46 -10.96 -8.07 7.92
N LEU A 47 -11.24 -6.77 7.83
CA LEU A 47 -10.94 -5.96 6.67
C LEU A 47 -9.46 -5.59 6.71
N GLU A 48 -8.73 -5.96 5.68
CA GLU A 48 -7.35 -5.55 5.47
C GLU A 48 -7.28 -4.57 4.32
N VAL A 49 -6.67 -3.41 4.59
CA VAL A 49 -6.34 -2.39 3.59
C VAL A 49 -4.84 -2.21 3.57
N PHE A 50 -4.20 -2.43 2.43
CA PHE A 50 -2.80 -2.13 2.23
C PHE A 50 -2.66 -0.94 1.30
N ARG A 51 -1.95 0.10 1.75
CA ARG A 51 -1.58 1.25 0.93
C ARG A 51 -0.08 1.27 0.77
N GLY A 52 0.41 1.32 -0.46
CA GLY A 52 1.85 1.36 -0.70
C GLY A 52 2.25 1.83 -2.07
N VAL A 53 3.54 1.71 -2.35
CA VAL A 53 4.19 2.05 -3.62
C VAL A 53 4.97 0.82 -4.09
N GLU A 54 5.09 0.64 -5.39
CA GLU A 54 5.99 -0.38 -5.94
C GLU A 54 7.40 -0.28 -5.35
N ARG A 55 8.01 -1.42 -4.98
CA ARG A 55 9.29 -1.45 -4.26
C ARG A 55 10.41 -0.67 -4.95
N ARG A 56 10.62 -0.84 -6.25
CA ARG A 56 11.66 -0.09 -6.98
C ARG A 56 11.35 1.40 -7.03
N LEU A 57 10.10 1.79 -7.28
CA LEU A 57 9.67 3.20 -7.21
C LEU A 57 9.85 3.78 -5.80
N TYR A 58 9.54 3.01 -4.75
CA TYR A 58 9.77 3.39 -3.37
C TYR A 58 11.26 3.60 -3.10
N SER A 59 12.15 2.73 -3.61
CA SER A 59 13.60 2.93 -3.49
C SER A 59 14.08 4.23 -4.17
N LEU A 60 13.49 4.61 -5.31
CA LEU A 60 13.80 5.91 -5.94
C LEU A 60 13.41 7.07 -5.03
N LEU A 61 12.22 7.01 -4.41
CA LEU A 61 11.79 8.04 -3.45
C LEU A 61 12.69 8.10 -2.21
N ALA A 62 13.02 6.94 -1.63
CA ALA A 62 13.88 6.84 -0.45
C ALA A 62 15.28 7.42 -0.69
N ASN A 63 15.78 7.33 -1.93
CA ASN A 63 17.05 7.93 -2.35
C ASN A 63 16.94 9.38 -2.84
N GLY A 64 15.77 10.02 -2.70
CA GLY A 64 15.54 11.40 -3.16
C GLY A 64 15.48 11.57 -4.69
N GLN A 65 15.36 10.48 -5.44
CA GLN A 65 15.39 10.47 -6.90
C GLN A 65 14.01 10.73 -7.53
N ILE A 66 13.46 11.91 -7.30
CA ILE A 66 12.10 12.28 -7.73
C ILE A 66 11.93 12.28 -9.26
N GLY A 67 12.89 12.82 -10.00
CA GLY A 67 12.84 12.84 -11.48
C GLY A 67 12.76 11.44 -12.09
N PRO A 68 13.68 10.52 -11.74
CA PRO A 68 13.58 9.11 -12.12
C PRO A 68 12.26 8.43 -11.71
N TYR A 69 11.76 8.72 -10.50
CA TYR A 69 10.47 8.19 -10.05
C TYR A 69 9.33 8.60 -10.98
N LEU A 70 9.17 9.89 -11.24
CA LEU A 70 8.08 10.43 -12.08
C LEU A 70 8.13 9.89 -13.52
N ARG A 71 9.33 9.62 -14.05
CA ARG A 71 9.50 8.99 -15.37
C ARG A 71 9.13 7.51 -15.38
N ALA A 72 9.46 6.78 -14.31
CA ALA A 72 9.24 5.34 -14.23
C ALA A 72 7.79 4.96 -13.89
N ALA A 73 7.13 5.74 -13.04
CA ALA A 73 5.80 5.45 -12.51
C ALA A 73 4.73 5.11 -13.58
N PRO A 74 4.56 5.89 -14.67
CA PRO A 74 3.58 5.56 -15.70
C PRO A 74 3.84 4.23 -16.41
N GLY A 75 5.11 3.86 -16.56
CA GLY A 75 5.52 2.58 -17.14
C GLY A 75 5.14 1.41 -16.22
N THR A 76 5.40 1.55 -14.92
CA THR A 76 4.98 0.60 -13.89
C THR A 76 3.45 0.44 -13.88
N TYR A 77 2.71 1.54 -13.88
CA TYR A 77 1.23 1.51 -13.96
C TYR A 77 0.73 0.73 -15.18
N ARG A 78 1.25 1.00 -16.38
CA ARG A 78 0.84 0.31 -17.61
C ARG A 78 1.14 -1.19 -17.59
N LYS A 79 2.27 -1.58 -16.99
CA LYS A 79 2.63 -2.99 -16.82
C LYS A 79 1.59 -3.69 -15.94
N TRP A 80 1.23 -3.05 -14.84
CA TRP A 80 0.45 -3.66 -13.77
C TRP A 80 -1.06 -3.59 -13.97
N SER A 81 -1.55 -2.59 -14.69
CA SER A 81 -2.97 -2.50 -15.06
C SER A 81 -3.42 -3.67 -15.94
N ARG A 82 -2.47 -4.41 -16.52
CA ARG A 82 -2.70 -5.61 -17.34
C ARG A 82 -2.52 -6.92 -16.57
N THR A 83 -2.08 -6.85 -15.31
CA THR A 83 -1.83 -8.02 -14.48
C THR A 83 -3.16 -8.58 -13.94
N PRO A 84 -3.37 -9.90 -13.98
CA PRO A 84 -4.53 -10.53 -13.36
C PRO A 84 -4.68 -10.13 -11.89
N ARG A 85 -5.92 -9.85 -11.46
CA ARG A 85 -6.15 -9.45 -10.07
C ARG A 85 -6.13 -10.68 -9.16
N PRO A 86 -5.59 -10.56 -7.94
CA PRO A 86 -5.66 -11.63 -6.96
C PRO A 86 -7.13 -11.96 -6.66
N SER A 87 -7.48 -13.25 -6.66
CA SER A 87 -8.83 -13.68 -6.25
C SER A 87 -9.09 -13.28 -4.79
N GLY A 88 -10.31 -12.81 -4.51
CA GLY A 88 -10.71 -12.37 -3.17
C GLY A 88 -10.11 -11.04 -2.70
N ALA A 89 -9.48 -10.26 -3.58
CA ALA A 89 -8.97 -8.93 -3.27
C ALA A 89 -9.30 -7.92 -4.37
N VAL A 90 -9.56 -6.68 -3.97
CA VAL A 90 -9.64 -5.53 -4.86
C VAL A 90 -8.28 -4.84 -4.89
N LEU A 91 -7.74 -4.67 -6.10
CA LEU A 91 -6.51 -3.93 -6.35
C LEU A 91 -6.84 -2.65 -7.13
N SER A 92 -6.44 -1.51 -6.59
CA SER A 92 -6.44 -0.21 -7.26
C SER A 92 -4.99 0.26 -7.45
N LEU A 93 -4.70 0.84 -8.60
CA LEU A 93 -3.36 1.30 -8.98
C LEU A 93 -3.44 2.76 -9.40
N GLY A 94 -2.58 3.59 -8.81
CA GLY A 94 -2.36 4.97 -9.22
C GLY A 94 -1.38 5.05 -10.39
N ARG A 95 -1.57 6.04 -11.26
CA ARG A 95 -0.62 6.33 -12.36
C ARG A 95 0.75 6.80 -11.86
N ASP A 96 0.80 7.22 -10.61
CA ASP A 96 2.00 7.59 -9.86
C ASP A 96 2.74 6.37 -9.29
N GLY A 97 2.26 5.14 -9.51
CA GLY A 97 2.89 3.92 -9.00
C GLY A 97 2.50 3.56 -7.56
N THR A 98 1.51 4.26 -7.01
CA THR A 98 0.84 3.85 -5.77
C THR A 98 -0.10 2.68 -6.02
N ALA A 99 -0.37 1.91 -4.97
CA ALA A 99 -1.31 0.80 -4.98
C ALA A 99 -2.13 0.77 -3.68
N LEU A 100 -3.38 0.40 -3.83
CA LEU A 100 -4.29 0.09 -2.74
C LEU A 100 -4.82 -1.33 -2.92
N VAL A 101 -4.64 -2.17 -1.91
CA VAL A 101 -5.17 -3.53 -1.89
C VAL A 101 -6.17 -3.65 -0.75
N VAL A 102 -7.38 -4.09 -1.06
CA VAL A 102 -8.45 -4.26 -0.08
C VAL A 102 -8.93 -5.70 -0.15
N ARG A 103 -8.98 -6.38 1.00
CA ARG A 103 -9.52 -7.74 1.09
C ARG A 103 -10.17 -7.99 2.44
N VAL A 104 -11.09 -8.93 2.47
CA VAL A 104 -11.65 -9.46 3.72
C VAL A 104 -11.01 -10.82 3.98
N THR A 105 -10.54 -11.02 5.20
CA THR A 105 -9.94 -12.26 5.67
C THR A 105 -10.68 -12.76 6.91
N ASN A 106 -10.54 -14.03 7.23
CA ASN A 106 -10.98 -14.53 8.53
C ASN A 106 -10.00 -14.04 9.62
N GLY A 107 -10.53 -13.65 10.77
CA GLY A 107 -9.76 -13.38 11.97
C GLY A 107 -9.02 -14.65 12.38
N ARG A 108 -7.72 -14.50 12.67
CA ARG A 108 -6.91 -15.56 13.26
C ARG A 108 -7.11 -15.56 14.77
#